data_AF-A0A914QLA1-F1
#
_entry.id   AF-A0A914QLA1-F1
#
_cell.length_a   1.000
_cell.length_b   1.000
_cell.length_c   1.000
_cell.angle_alpha   90.00
_cell.angle_beta   90.00
_cell.angle_gamma   90.00
#
_symmetry.space_group_name_H-M   'P 1'
#
loop_
_entity.id
_entity.type
_entity.pdbx_description
1 polymer ?
#
loop_
_entity_poly.entity_id
_entity_poly.type
_entity_poly.pdbx_seq_one_letter_code
_entity_poly.pdbx_strand_id
1 'polypeptide(L)'
;MIAVKDGLITKGQKIASYNGHKEYDVVEVGIMYPNLMPTTCLTSGQIGYVICNMKTVKEASVGETLFEPSKRDIIVPFAAFTAIKPTVYAGLFPVETSEYDDLKEAVERLSLNDPSVTVTPDSSPALGLGWKIGFLGMLHMEVFTQRLDQEHDANVILTAPSVEYKAVIKDNETIRKKR
;
A
#
# COMPACT_ATOMS: atom_id res chain seq x y z
N MET A 1 1.52 7.41 -10.83
CA MET A 1 1.07 8.00 -12.11
C MET A 1 -0.24 8.74 -11.87
N ILE A 2 -0.51 9.78 -12.64
CA ILE A 2 -1.77 10.53 -12.58
C ILE A 2 -2.38 10.65 -13.98
N ALA A 3 -3.69 10.80 -14.02
CA ALA A 3 -4.42 11.18 -15.23
C ALA A 3 -5.08 12.54 -14.99
N VAL A 4 -4.74 13.54 -15.79
CA VAL A 4 -5.33 14.87 -15.67
C VAL A 4 -6.68 14.84 -16.34
N LYS A 5 -7.76 14.98 -15.57
CA LYS A 5 -9.13 15.01 -16.12
C LYS A 5 -9.56 16.40 -16.54
N ASP A 6 -9.21 17.40 -15.72
CA ASP A 6 -9.51 18.79 -15.99
C ASP A 6 -8.37 19.68 -15.49
N GLY A 7 -8.21 20.83 -16.13
CA GLY A 7 -7.18 21.82 -15.82
C GLY A 7 -5.77 21.49 -16.33
N LEU A 8 -4.79 22.07 -15.64
CA LEU A 8 -3.37 22.03 -15.96
C LEU A 8 -2.59 21.84 -14.66
N ILE A 9 -1.58 20.98 -14.67
CA ILE A 9 -0.59 20.87 -13.60
C ILE A 9 0.79 21.27 -14.11
N THR A 10 1.46 22.15 -13.38
CA THR A 10 2.78 22.68 -13.73
C THR A 10 3.80 22.43 -12.62
N LYS A 11 5.09 22.44 -13.01
CA LYS A 11 6.18 22.40 -12.04
C LYS A 11 6.13 23.63 -11.11
N GLY A 12 6.26 23.41 -9.81
CA GLY A 12 6.21 24.45 -8.77
C GLY A 12 4.81 24.78 -8.25
N GLN A 13 3.76 24.15 -8.78
CA GLN A 13 2.40 24.34 -8.30
C GLN A 13 2.17 23.64 -6.95
N LYS A 14 1.32 24.22 -6.11
CA LYS A 14 0.82 23.56 -4.90
C LYS A 14 -0.41 22.73 -5.24
N ILE A 15 -0.41 21.47 -4.78
CA ILE A 15 -1.55 20.57 -4.90
C ILE A 15 -1.97 20.08 -3.52
N ALA A 16 -3.26 19.86 -3.34
CA ALA A 16 -3.86 19.28 -2.16
C ALA A 16 -4.51 17.94 -2.51
N SER A 17 -4.42 17.00 -1.58
CA SER A 17 -5.15 15.74 -1.64
C SER A 17 -6.55 15.91 -1.04
N TYR A 18 -7.58 15.41 -1.74
CA TYR A 18 -8.97 15.56 -1.30
C TYR A 18 -9.28 14.74 -0.05
N ASN A 19 -8.82 13.49 0.01
CA ASN A 19 -9.10 12.58 1.12
C ASN A 19 -8.07 12.70 2.25
N GLY A 20 -6.79 12.91 1.92
CA GLY A 20 -5.70 13.02 2.88
C GLY A 20 -5.55 14.41 3.50
N HIS A 21 -6.22 15.45 2.96
CA HIS A 21 -6.17 16.84 3.45
C HIS A 21 -4.74 17.39 3.66
N LYS A 22 -3.79 16.90 2.85
CA LYS A 22 -2.40 17.33 2.86
C LYS A 22 -2.09 18.12 1.61
N GLU A 23 -1.26 19.14 1.77
CA GLU A 23 -0.73 19.96 0.69
C GLU A 23 0.69 19.53 0.34
N TYR A 24 0.99 19.56 -0.95
CA TYR A 24 2.27 19.14 -1.51
C TYR A 24 2.72 20.15 -2.57
N ASP A 25 4.03 20.41 -2.62
CA ASP A 25 4.65 21.16 -3.70
C ASP A 25 5.08 20.21 -4.82
N VAL A 26 4.72 20.55 -6.05
CA VAL A 26 5.10 19.79 -7.25
C VAL A 26 6.54 20.13 -7.63
N VAL A 27 7.43 19.17 -7.48
CA VAL A 27 8.86 19.32 -7.82
C VAL A 27 9.08 19.10 -9.31
N GLU A 28 8.39 18.12 -9.88
CA GLU A 28 8.53 17.74 -11.28
C GLU A 28 7.22 17.14 -11.81
N VAL A 29 6.95 17.39 -13.09
CA VAL A 29 5.88 16.73 -13.85
C VAL A 29 6.45 16.22 -15.16
N GLY A 30 5.91 15.12 -15.68
CA GLY A 30 6.40 14.56 -16.93
C GLY A 30 5.53 13.44 -17.47
N ILE A 31 5.92 12.95 -18.64
CA ILE A 31 5.30 11.79 -19.28
C ILE A 31 6.28 10.62 -19.27
N MET A 32 5.76 9.40 -19.28
CA MET A 32 6.57 8.19 -19.35
C MET A 32 6.54 7.67 -20.79
N TYR A 33 7.67 7.75 -21.50
CA TYR A 33 7.77 7.26 -22.88
C TYR A 33 9.21 6.89 -23.26
N PRO A 34 9.59 5.60 -23.22
CA PRO A 34 9.38 4.65 -22.13
C PRO A 34 10.11 5.05 -20.83
N ASN A 35 11.09 5.95 -20.94
CA ASN A 35 11.78 6.55 -19.79
C ASN A 35 11.01 7.77 -19.27
N LEU A 36 11.32 8.21 -18.06
CA LEU A 36 10.76 9.42 -17.48
C LEU A 36 11.26 10.65 -18.25
N MET A 37 10.37 11.36 -18.93
CA MET A 37 10.66 12.61 -19.62
C MET A 37 10.00 13.79 -18.89
N PRO A 38 10.78 14.66 -18.23
CA PRO A 38 10.23 15.83 -17.57
C PRO A 38 9.63 16.77 -18.60
N THR A 39 8.43 17.27 -18.32
CA THR A 39 7.67 18.18 -19.18
C THR A 39 7.36 19.45 -18.38
N THR A 40 7.09 20.56 -19.06
CA THR A 40 6.74 21.83 -18.40
C THR A 40 5.38 21.77 -17.72
N CYS A 41 4.42 21.06 -18.33
CA CYS A 41 3.05 20.95 -17.83
C CYS A 41 2.38 19.67 -18.33
N LEU A 42 1.37 19.20 -17.58
CA LEU A 42 0.42 18.19 -18.04
C LEU A 42 -0.97 18.83 -18.13
N THR A 43 -1.61 18.68 -19.28
CA THR A 43 -2.93 19.22 -19.62
C THR A 43 -4.01 18.16 -19.51
N SER A 44 -5.28 18.59 -19.44
CA SER A 44 -6.45 17.71 -19.45
C SER A 44 -6.38 16.66 -20.57
N GLY A 45 -6.64 15.40 -20.22
CA GLY A 45 -6.59 14.24 -21.12
C GLY A 45 -5.22 13.54 -21.14
N GLN A 46 -4.17 14.14 -20.58
CA GLN A 46 -2.84 13.53 -20.54
C GLN A 46 -2.65 12.63 -19.31
N ILE A 47 -1.84 11.59 -19.50
CA ILE A 47 -1.40 10.67 -18.46
C ILE A 47 0.09 10.89 -18.26
N GLY A 48 0.52 10.99 -17.01
CA GLY A 48 1.90 11.27 -16.68
C GLY A 48 2.29 10.86 -15.27
N TYR A 49 3.46 11.31 -14.86
CA TYR A 49 3.95 11.21 -13.50
C TYR A 49 4.12 12.61 -12.91
N VAL A 50 4.00 12.67 -11.60
CA VAL A 50 4.23 13.87 -10.81
C VAL A 50 5.09 13.45 -9.62
N ILE A 51 6.13 14.23 -9.37
CA ILE A 51 7.00 14.06 -8.21
C ILE A 51 6.63 15.17 -7.22
N CYS A 52 6.14 14.73 -6.07
CA CYS A 52 5.79 15.57 -4.93
C CYS A 52 6.62 15.11 -3.73
N ASN A 53 6.85 16.01 -2.78
CA ASN A 53 7.59 15.71 -1.55
C ASN A 53 6.75 14.90 -0.53
N MET A 54 6.09 13.84 -1.00
CA MET A 54 5.32 12.89 -0.19
C MET A 54 6.29 12.02 0.61
N LYS A 55 6.10 11.94 1.93
CA LYS A 55 7.03 11.22 2.81
C LYS A 55 6.79 9.72 2.84
N THR A 56 5.55 9.30 2.61
CA THR A 56 5.13 7.90 2.74
C THR A 56 4.32 7.49 1.52
N VAL A 57 4.56 6.29 0.98
CA VAL A 57 3.80 5.74 -0.16
C VAL A 57 2.30 5.66 0.14
N LYS A 58 1.93 5.44 1.42
CA LYS A 58 0.53 5.44 1.90
C LYS A 58 -0.20 6.77 1.68
N GLU A 59 0.52 7.88 1.49
CA GLU A 59 -0.08 9.17 1.17
C GLU A 59 -0.48 9.29 -0.29
N ALA A 60 0.08 8.47 -1.18
CA ALA A 60 -0.29 8.40 -2.59
C ALA A 60 -1.27 7.25 -2.80
N SER A 61 -2.51 7.43 -2.36
CA SER A 61 -3.53 6.39 -2.50
C SER A 61 -4.05 6.31 -3.93
N VAL A 62 -4.24 5.09 -4.43
CA VAL A 62 -4.84 4.87 -5.76
C VAL A 62 -6.27 5.41 -5.77
N GLY A 63 -6.65 6.13 -6.82
CA GLY A 63 -7.99 6.72 -6.98
C GLY A 63 -8.21 7.99 -6.14
N GLU A 64 -7.15 8.57 -5.60
CA GLU A 64 -7.22 9.87 -4.94
C GLU A 64 -7.34 11.02 -5.94
N THR A 65 -8.06 12.08 -5.53
CA THR A 65 -8.21 13.30 -6.34
C THR A 65 -7.23 14.36 -5.83
N LEU A 66 -6.33 14.80 -6.71
CA LEU A 66 -5.40 15.89 -6.45
C LEU A 66 -5.92 17.17 -7.09
N PHE A 67 -5.86 18.29 -6.37
CA PHE A 67 -6.37 19.56 -6.85
C PHE A 67 -5.58 20.77 -6.36
N GLU A 68 -5.78 21.93 -6.98
CA GLU A 68 -5.20 23.19 -6.51
C GLU A 68 -5.92 23.69 -5.24
N PRO A 69 -5.21 23.98 -4.13
CA PRO A 69 -5.83 24.33 -2.84
C PRO A 69 -6.92 25.42 -2.92
N SER A 70 -6.72 26.42 -3.78
CA SER A 70 -7.65 27.55 -3.98
C SER A 70 -8.99 27.17 -4.63
N LYS A 71 -9.10 25.99 -5.23
CA LYS A 71 -10.29 25.57 -6.01
C LYS A 71 -11.10 24.47 -5.34
N ARG A 72 -10.86 24.21 -4.05
CA ARG A 72 -11.50 23.12 -3.29
C ARG A 72 -13.02 23.06 -3.46
N ASP A 73 -13.67 24.21 -3.41
CA ASP A 73 -15.14 24.31 -3.38
C ASP A 73 -15.81 23.94 -4.72
N ILE A 74 -15.04 23.87 -5.80
CA ILE A 74 -15.55 23.62 -7.17
C ILE A 74 -15.37 22.14 -7.54
N ILE A 75 -14.63 21.37 -6.74
CA ILE A 75 -14.13 20.06 -7.17
C ILE A 75 -15.00 18.94 -6.65
N VAL A 76 -15.60 18.23 -7.60
CA VAL A 76 -16.29 16.97 -7.34
C VAL A 76 -15.22 15.87 -7.28
N PRO A 77 -15.01 15.21 -6.12
CA PRO A 77 -14.01 14.16 -6.01
C PRO A 77 -14.41 12.95 -6.86
N PHE A 78 -13.41 12.25 -7.39
CA PHE A 78 -13.64 10.93 -7.97
C PHE A 78 -14.12 9.96 -6.89
N ALA A 79 -14.90 8.95 -7.31
CA ALA A 79 -15.41 7.91 -6.41
C ALA A 79 -14.25 7.35 -5.58
N ALA A 80 -14.37 7.44 -4.26
CA ALA A 80 -13.32 7.03 -3.35
C ALA A 80 -12.97 5.56 -3.60
N PHE A 81 -11.70 5.29 -3.90
CA PHE A 81 -11.21 3.94 -4.01
C PHE A 81 -11.32 3.28 -2.64
N THR A 82 -12.11 2.21 -2.56
CA THR A 82 -12.20 1.44 -1.32
C THR A 82 -10.96 0.57 -1.22
N ALA A 83 -10.17 0.75 -0.16
CA ALA A 83 -9.03 -0.10 0.11
C ALA A 83 -9.47 -1.58 0.09
N ILE A 84 -8.84 -2.36 -0.79
CA ILE A 84 -9.21 -3.76 -0.98
C ILE A 84 -8.79 -4.50 0.29
N LYS A 85 -9.75 -5.18 0.92
CA LYS A 85 -9.47 -5.97 2.10
C LYS A 85 -8.77 -7.27 1.69
N PRO A 86 -7.74 -7.71 2.43
CA PRO A 86 -7.13 -9.01 2.22
C PRO A 86 -8.17 -10.12 2.37
N THR A 87 -8.11 -11.11 1.49
CA THR A 87 -9.01 -12.27 1.53
C THR A 87 -8.34 -13.48 2.17
N VAL A 88 -7.01 -13.57 2.10
CA VAL A 88 -6.22 -14.69 2.61
C VAL A 88 -5.18 -14.15 3.59
N TYR A 89 -4.98 -14.84 4.70
CA TYR A 89 -3.98 -14.53 5.71
C TYR A 89 -3.07 -15.73 5.93
N ALA A 90 -1.77 -15.50 5.94
CA ALA A 90 -0.78 -16.51 6.30
C ALA A 90 0.17 -15.94 7.37
N GLY A 91 0.69 -16.82 8.22
CA GLY A 91 1.78 -16.52 9.11
C GLY A 91 3.10 -16.69 8.37
N LEU A 92 4.00 -15.75 8.54
CA LEU A 92 5.33 -15.72 7.97
C LEU A 92 6.35 -15.65 9.12
N PHE A 93 7.21 -16.65 9.20
CA PHE A 93 8.19 -16.82 10.27
C PHE A 93 9.57 -17.09 9.66
N PRO A 94 10.66 -16.60 10.27
CA PRO A 94 12.00 -16.94 9.81
C PRO A 94 12.32 -18.41 10.13
N VAL A 95 13.19 -19.04 9.34
CA VAL A 95 13.71 -20.39 9.65
C VAL A 95 14.64 -20.33 10.87
N GLU A 96 15.49 -19.29 10.95
CA GLU A 96 16.39 -19.05 12.06
C GLU A 96 16.06 -17.74 12.77
N THR A 97 16.10 -17.73 14.10
CA THR A 97 15.81 -16.51 14.90
C THR A 97 16.81 -15.37 14.65
N SER A 98 18.01 -15.68 14.15
CA SER A 98 19.04 -14.71 13.74
C SER A 98 18.59 -13.84 12.56
N GLU A 99 17.78 -14.39 11.65
CA GLU A 99 17.35 -13.73 10.41
C GLU A 99 16.10 -12.86 10.63
N TYR A 100 15.60 -12.74 11.87
CA TYR A 100 14.39 -11.99 12.16
C TYR A 100 14.49 -10.51 11.75
N ASP A 101 15.60 -9.85 12.05
CA ASP A 101 15.78 -8.44 11.72
C ASP A 101 15.92 -8.22 10.20
N ASP A 102 16.64 -9.11 9.51
CA ASP A 102 16.80 -9.08 8.05
C ASP A 102 15.46 -9.32 7.34
N LEU A 103 14.69 -10.30 7.82
CA LEU A 103 13.37 -10.61 7.28
C LEU A 103 12.38 -9.46 7.51
N LYS A 104 12.45 -8.81 8.67
CA LYS A 104 11.64 -7.63 8.97
C LYS A 104 11.92 -6.52 7.95
N GLU A 105 13.20 -6.22 7.70
CA GLU A 105 13.57 -5.20 6.75
C GLU A 105 13.15 -5.56 5.32
N ALA A 106 13.30 -6.84 4.91
CA ALA A 106 12.85 -7.33 3.63
C ALA A 106 11.32 -7.17 3.45
N VAL A 107 10.53 -7.56 4.44
CA VAL A 107 9.07 -7.42 4.42
C VAL A 107 8.66 -5.95 4.38
N GLU A 108 9.32 -5.07 5.13
CA GLU A 108 9.05 -3.63 5.11
C GLU A 108 9.35 -3.02 3.73
N ARG A 109 10.50 -3.34 3.14
CA ARG A 109 10.88 -2.89 1.79
C ARG A 109 9.92 -3.39 0.72
N LEU A 110 9.52 -4.66 0.78
CA LEU A 110 8.60 -5.23 -0.18
C LEU A 110 7.18 -4.64 -0.02
N SER A 111 6.76 -4.35 1.22
CA SER A 111 5.48 -3.69 1.52
C SER A 111 5.42 -2.23 1.06
N LEU A 112 6.56 -1.56 0.83
CA LEU A 112 6.58 -0.23 0.21
C LEU A 112 6.22 -0.30 -1.27
N ASN A 113 6.62 -1.39 -1.93
CA ASN A 113 6.32 -1.62 -3.34
C ASN A 113 4.90 -2.17 -3.54
N ASP A 114 4.37 -2.92 -2.57
CA ASP A 114 3.04 -3.52 -2.63
C ASP A 114 2.09 -2.94 -1.57
N PRO A 115 1.27 -1.93 -1.92
CA PRO A 115 0.33 -1.33 -0.98
C PRO A 115 -0.88 -2.22 -0.66
N SER A 116 -1.03 -3.38 -1.32
CA SER A 116 -2.14 -4.29 -1.08
C SER A 116 -1.87 -5.30 0.04
N VAL A 117 -0.61 -5.45 0.43
CA VAL A 117 -0.19 -6.34 1.52
C VAL A 117 -0.41 -5.64 2.87
N THR A 118 -0.96 -6.39 3.83
CA THR A 118 -1.09 -5.92 5.21
C THR A 118 -0.24 -6.77 6.12
N VAL A 119 0.69 -6.14 6.84
CA VAL A 119 1.61 -6.82 7.75
C VAL A 119 1.23 -6.48 9.18
N THR A 120 1.01 -7.50 10.00
CA THR A 120 0.74 -7.36 11.43
C THR A 120 1.70 -8.24 12.22
N PRO A 121 2.36 -7.71 13.27
CA PRO A 121 3.25 -8.53 14.10
C PRO A 121 2.45 -9.62 14.80
N ASP A 122 2.97 -10.84 14.78
CA ASP A 122 2.34 -11.99 15.41
C ASP A 122 3.41 -12.86 16.10
N SER A 123 3.00 -13.69 17.05
CA SER A 123 3.92 -14.61 17.73
C SER A 123 3.31 -15.99 17.92
N SER A 124 4.10 -17.01 17.59
CA SER A 124 3.73 -18.41 17.71
C SER A 124 4.57 -19.07 18.81
N PRO A 125 3.97 -19.88 19.70
CA PRO A 125 4.72 -20.63 20.70
C PRO A 125 5.73 -21.62 20.11
N ALA A 126 5.48 -22.11 18.89
CA ALA A 126 6.31 -23.10 18.22
C ALA A 126 7.33 -22.50 17.24
N LEU A 127 6.96 -21.40 16.57
CA LEU A 127 7.79 -20.79 15.51
C LEU A 127 8.44 -19.48 15.96
N GLY A 128 8.15 -19.00 17.17
CA GLY A 128 8.71 -17.76 17.69
C GLY A 128 8.02 -16.51 17.14
N LEU A 129 8.80 -15.45 16.97
CA LEU A 129 8.33 -14.16 16.47
C LEU A 129 8.17 -14.19 14.95
N GLY A 130 7.09 -13.60 14.44
CA GLY A 130 6.88 -13.46 13.00
C GLY A 130 5.79 -12.44 12.69
N TRP A 131 5.15 -12.62 11.55
CA TRP A 131 4.12 -11.72 11.06
C TRP A 131 2.93 -12.49 10.53
N LYS A 132 1.74 -11.98 10.80
CA LYS A 132 0.54 -12.33 10.05
C LYS A 132 0.41 -11.36 8.89
N ILE A 133 0.47 -11.91 7.68
CA ILE A 133 0.40 -11.16 6.42
C ILE A 133 -0.94 -11.45 5.73
N GLY A 134 -1.64 -10.38 5.35
CA GLY A 134 -2.86 -10.43 4.55
C GLY A 134 -2.58 -10.18 3.06
N PHE A 135 -3.07 -11.06 2.21
CA PHE A 135 -2.96 -11.05 0.76
C PHE A 135 -4.34 -10.97 0.08
N LEU A 136 -4.37 -10.44 -1.14
CA LEU A 136 -5.53 -10.44 -2.05
C LEU A 136 -5.93 -11.83 -2.59
N GLY A 137 -5.09 -12.85 -2.43
CA GLY A 137 -5.36 -14.20 -2.92
C GLY A 137 -4.15 -15.13 -2.77
N MET A 138 -4.35 -16.40 -3.12
CA MET A 138 -3.32 -17.45 -3.03
C MET A 138 -2.11 -17.16 -3.93
N LEU A 139 -2.34 -16.77 -5.18
CA LEU A 139 -1.25 -16.43 -6.11
C LEU A 139 -0.45 -15.21 -5.61
N HIS A 140 -1.12 -14.25 -5.00
CA HIS A 140 -0.45 -13.07 -4.46
C HIS A 140 0.51 -13.44 -3.32
N MET A 141 0.10 -14.39 -2.45
CA MET A 141 0.96 -14.95 -1.43
C MET A 141 2.18 -15.66 -2.03
N GLU A 142 1.98 -16.53 -3.03
CA GLU A 142 3.08 -17.27 -3.69
C GLU A 142 4.10 -16.32 -4.34
N VAL A 143 3.63 -15.32 -5.09
CA VAL A 143 4.50 -14.32 -5.72
C VAL A 143 5.25 -13.51 -4.67
N PHE A 144 4.59 -13.09 -3.60
CA PHE A 144 5.23 -12.32 -2.53
C PHE A 144 6.35 -13.11 -1.85
N THR A 145 6.11 -14.38 -1.54
CA THR A 145 7.12 -15.26 -0.94
C THR A 145 8.27 -15.53 -1.90
N GLN A 146 8.00 -15.79 -3.17
CA GLN A 146 9.06 -15.99 -4.16
C GLN A 146 9.92 -14.73 -4.32
N ARG A 147 9.32 -13.53 -4.23
CA ARG A 147 10.08 -12.28 -4.24
C ARG A 147 10.96 -12.10 -3.00
N LEU A 148 10.49 -12.49 -1.82
CA LEU A 148 11.32 -12.48 -0.61
C LEU A 148 12.54 -13.39 -0.76
N ASP A 149 12.34 -14.60 -1.29
CA ASP A 149 13.42 -15.56 -1.54
C ASP A 149 14.41 -15.03 -2.59
N GLN A 150 13.91 -14.53 -3.72
CA GLN A 150 14.76 -14.09 -4.83
C GLN A 150 15.44 -12.73 -4.64
N GLU A 151 14.77 -11.76 -4.01
CA GLU A 151 15.28 -10.38 -3.86
C GLU A 151 16.06 -10.19 -2.56
N HIS A 152 15.77 -10.99 -1.54
CA HIS A 152 16.31 -10.79 -0.19
C HIS A 152 17.00 -12.04 0.40
N ASP A 153 17.10 -13.16 -0.33
CA ASP A 153 17.69 -14.43 0.13
C ASP A 153 17.09 -14.90 1.47
N ALA A 154 15.81 -14.55 1.68
CA ALA A 154 15.15 -14.70 2.96
C ALA A 154 14.35 -16.01 2.98
N ASN A 155 14.86 -17.01 3.68
CA ASN A 155 14.19 -18.29 3.85
C ASN A 155 13.07 -18.18 4.90
N VAL A 156 11.82 -18.35 4.45
CA VAL A 156 10.65 -18.17 5.31
C VAL A 156 9.81 -19.44 5.43
N ILE A 157 9.28 -19.66 6.63
CA ILE A 157 8.25 -20.66 6.92
C ILE A 157 6.89 -19.98 6.81
N LEU A 158 6.06 -20.48 5.89
CA LEU A 158 4.66 -20.08 5.76
C LEU A 158 3.75 -21.07 6.47
N THR A 159 2.79 -20.54 7.24
CA THR A 159 1.70 -21.34 7.77
C THR A 159 0.61 -21.56 6.73
N ALA A 160 -0.27 -22.53 7.00
CA ALA A 160 -1.41 -22.79 6.14
C ALA A 160 -2.28 -21.51 6.00
N PRO A 161 -2.68 -21.15 4.77
CA PRO A 161 -3.49 -19.97 4.52
C PRO A 161 -4.84 -20.09 5.22
N SER A 162 -5.28 -18.98 5.81
CA SER A 162 -6.54 -18.86 6.54
C SER A 162 -7.36 -17.69 6.00
N VAL A 163 -8.68 -17.74 6.20
CA VAL A 163 -9.60 -16.65 5.84
C VAL A 163 -10.22 -16.05 7.10
N GLU A 164 -10.65 -14.80 7.03
CA GLU A 164 -11.40 -14.19 8.13
C GLU A 164 -12.80 -14.78 8.22
N TYR A 165 -13.15 -15.30 9.40
CA TYR A 165 -14.48 -15.81 9.70
C TYR A 165 -15.24 -14.83 10.59
N LYS A 166 -16.49 -14.52 10.23
CA LYS A 166 -17.42 -13.82 11.12
C LYS A 166 -18.25 -14.84 11.89
N ALA A 167 -17.83 -15.17 13.11
CA ALA A 167 -18.60 -16.05 13.98
C ALA A 167 -19.76 -15.30 14.66
N VAL A 168 -20.96 -15.86 14.61
CA VAL A 168 -22.10 -15.41 15.44
C VAL A 168 -22.14 -16.29 16.68
N ILE A 169 -21.68 -15.74 17.80
CA ILE A 169 -21.70 -16.44 19.09
C ILE A 169 -23.08 -16.22 19.72
N LYS A 170 -23.87 -17.29 19.86
CA LYS A 170 -25.07 -17.30 20.71
C LYS A 170 -24.67 -17.60 22.15
N ASP A 171 -25.22 -16.83 23.09
CA ASP A 171 -24.94 -16.78 24.53
C ASP A 171 -24.01 -17.88 25.06
N ASN A 172 -22.74 -17.52 25.19
CA ASN A 172 -21.72 -18.37 25.80
C ASN A 172 -20.96 -17.55 26.84
N GLU A 173 -21.20 -17.82 28.12
CA GLU A 173 -20.60 -17.10 29.26
C GLU A 173 -19.07 -17.22 29.32
N THR A 174 -18.49 -18.18 28.58
CA THR A 174 -17.05 -18.49 28.63
C THR A 174 -16.20 -17.72 27.61
N ILE A 175 -16.81 -16.99 26.66
CA ILE A 175 -16.07 -16.24 25.63
C ILE A 175 -16.08 -14.75 25.95
N ARG A 176 -14.99 -14.24 26.54
CA ARG A 176 -14.78 -12.79 26.71
C ARG A 176 -14.58 -12.14 25.33
N LYS A 177 -15.57 -11.35 24.87
CA LYS A 177 -15.38 -10.43 23.74
C LYS A 177 -14.23 -9.48 24.10
N LYS A 178 -13.15 -9.52 23.31
CA LYS A 178 -12.03 -8.58 23.44
C LYS A 178 -12.60 -7.19 23.05
N ARG A 179 -12.70 -6.32 24.05
CA ARG A 179 -13.20 -4.94 23.92
C ARG A 179 -12.13 -4.05 23.30
#